data_AF-A0A1V5XL72-F1
#
_entry.id   AF-A0A1V5XL72-F1
#
_cell.length_a   1.000
_cell.length_b   1.000
_cell.length_c   1.000
_cell.angle_alpha   90.00
_cell.angle_beta   90.00
_cell.angle_gamma   90.00
#
_symmetry.space_group_name_H-M   'P 1'
#
loop_
_entity.id
_entity.type
_entity.pdbx_description
1 polymer ?
#
loop_
_entity_poly.entity_id
_entity_poly.type
_entity_poly.pdbx_seq_one_letter_code
_entity_poly.pdbx_strand_id
1 'polypeptide(L)'
;MIMRVAIFIDGKNFYAGWKDRAGGRRIDFGAMARWIVKRAEGHALWGAHYYTGVETGPASGSESQAKLNGFLDMLEMQPGFFVERFPRKANTFQCVVCGSENRYTQEKEVDTTMVADMLRYAAVGAYDILVLLSGDADYAPAMEGVRAIGKQAYVATWGGAGLASRIRRAAFDHIDLLEGLSMFGRNDDGIPPSVPYVDTYDPPITLRGGDQSLESLRIREGESVEGLDQSRFLEEIRRAEEKFMGGYVGANYFVTRWASDGLGETAELRRRMLDVLVEEGKVEIYDAPDGNKAIRLASSTNEQEQGRNIDEEP
;
A
#
# COMPACT_ATOMS: atom_id res chain seq x y z
N MET A 1 13.88 -35.91 4.39
CA MET A 1 13.10 -35.49 3.22
C MET A 1 13.44 -34.04 2.91
N ILE A 2 13.57 -33.68 1.64
CA ILE A 2 13.83 -32.30 1.21
C ILE A 2 12.51 -31.53 1.32
N MET A 3 12.44 -30.50 2.17
CA MET A 3 11.25 -29.64 2.26
C MET A 3 11.29 -28.57 1.16
N ARG A 4 10.30 -28.60 0.28
CA ARG A 4 10.18 -27.65 -0.84
C ARG A 4 9.31 -26.47 -0.43
N VAL A 5 9.79 -25.27 -0.73
CA VAL A 5 9.12 -24.01 -0.39
C VAL A 5 8.58 -23.35 -1.65
N ALA A 6 7.29 -23.04 -1.66
CA ALA A 6 6.69 -22.16 -2.66
C ALA A 6 6.50 -20.77 -2.05
N ILE A 7 6.88 -19.73 -2.80
CA ILE A 7 6.74 -18.34 -2.41
C ILE A 7 5.67 -17.71 -3.30
N PHE A 8 4.67 -17.06 -2.71
CA PHE A 8 3.63 -16.32 -3.43
C PHE A 8 3.73 -14.86 -3.05
N ILE A 9 3.86 -13.99 -4.04
CA ILE A 9 4.12 -12.56 -3.84
C ILE A 9 2.96 -11.77 -4.43
N ASP A 10 2.25 -11.07 -3.56
CA ASP A 10 1.28 -10.05 -3.96
C ASP A 10 2.05 -8.77 -4.29
N GLY A 11 2.17 -8.43 -5.57
CA GLY A 11 3.02 -7.34 -6.01
C GLY A 11 2.63 -5.99 -5.42
N LYS A 12 1.33 -5.73 -5.29
CA LYS A 12 0.79 -4.49 -4.72
C LYS A 12 1.11 -4.39 -3.23
N ASN A 13 0.77 -5.42 -2.47
CA ASN A 13 0.97 -5.43 -1.01
C ASN A 13 2.46 -5.50 -0.63
N PHE A 14 3.25 -6.30 -1.36
CA PHE A 14 4.70 -6.40 -1.17
C PHE A 14 5.39 -5.05 -1.38
N TYR A 15 5.09 -4.37 -2.48
CA TYR A 15 5.74 -3.09 -2.83
C TYR A 15 5.34 -1.97 -1.86
N ALA A 16 4.06 -1.89 -1.47
CA ALA A 16 3.59 -0.92 -0.50
C ALA A 16 4.36 -1.02 0.82
N GLY A 17 4.50 -2.25 1.36
CA GLY A 17 5.29 -2.47 2.58
C GLY A 17 6.77 -2.18 2.41
N TRP A 18 7.36 -2.54 1.26
CA TRP A 18 8.78 -2.28 0.96
C TRP A 18 9.10 -0.78 0.93
N LYS A 19 8.26 0.01 0.25
CA LYS A 19 8.43 1.47 0.16
C LYS A 19 8.35 2.14 1.52
N ASP A 20 7.35 1.77 2.32
CA ASP A 20 7.09 2.45 3.59
C ASP A 20 8.06 2.04 4.70
N ARG A 21 8.57 0.81 4.70
CA ARG A 21 9.34 0.26 5.85
C ARG A 21 10.79 -0.08 5.54
N ALA A 22 11.12 -0.47 4.30
CA ALA A 22 12.48 -0.81 3.91
C ALA A 22 13.21 0.34 3.20
N GLY A 23 12.59 1.53 3.14
CA GLY A 23 13.21 2.76 2.62
C GLY A 23 13.55 2.71 1.13
N GLY A 24 12.89 1.84 0.35
CA GLY A 24 13.15 1.70 -1.09
C GLY A 24 14.54 1.12 -1.42
N ARG A 25 15.21 0.46 -0.47
CA ARG A 25 16.53 -0.15 -0.69
C ARG A 25 16.44 -1.29 -1.70
N ARG A 26 17.36 -1.31 -2.67
CA ARG A 26 17.42 -2.32 -3.74
C ARG A 26 17.40 -3.73 -3.15
N ILE A 27 16.51 -4.59 -3.66
CA ILE A 27 16.37 -5.99 -3.24
C ILE A 27 16.98 -6.91 -4.29
N ASP A 28 17.84 -7.82 -3.86
CA ASP A 28 18.19 -9.01 -4.62
C ASP A 28 17.12 -10.08 -4.38
N PHE A 29 16.20 -10.23 -5.33
CA PHE A 29 15.08 -11.17 -5.21
C PHE A 29 15.53 -12.63 -5.08
N GLY A 30 16.61 -13.02 -5.75
CA GLY A 30 17.18 -14.36 -5.62
C GLY A 30 17.75 -14.60 -4.22
N ALA A 31 18.47 -13.63 -3.67
CA ALA A 31 18.97 -13.69 -2.29
C ALA A 31 17.83 -13.69 -1.27
N MET A 32 16.79 -12.86 -1.49
CA MET A 32 15.59 -12.82 -0.67
C MET A 32 14.89 -14.18 -0.66
N ALA A 33 14.65 -14.80 -1.81
CA ALA A 33 14.03 -16.12 -1.90
C ALA A 33 14.85 -17.18 -1.16
N ARG A 34 16.18 -17.20 -1.36
CA ARG A 34 17.07 -18.13 -0.62
C ARG A 34 17.02 -17.89 0.89
N TRP A 35 16.95 -16.64 1.33
CA TRP A 35 16.83 -16.30 2.74
C TRP A 35 15.48 -16.75 3.32
N ILE A 36 14.37 -16.49 2.62
CA ILE A 36 13.02 -16.92 3.00
C ILE A 36 12.95 -18.44 3.15
N VAL A 37 13.49 -19.19 2.18
CA VAL A 37 13.54 -20.66 2.22
C VAL A 37 14.20 -21.14 3.51
N LYS A 38 15.36 -20.56 3.86
CA LYS A 38 16.07 -20.92 5.10
C LYS A 38 15.29 -20.51 6.35
N ARG A 39 14.70 -19.32 6.36
CA ARG A 39 13.94 -18.77 7.50
C ARG A 39 12.67 -19.58 7.80
N ALA A 40 12.10 -20.20 6.78
CA ALA A 40 10.97 -21.12 6.89
C ALA A 40 11.39 -22.59 7.11
N GLU A 41 12.66 -22.86 7.43
CA GLU A 41 13.21 -24.21 7.64
C GLU A 41 13.09 -25.13 6.40
N GLY A 42 12.95 -24.53 5.23
CA GLY A 42 12.93 -25.20 3.94
C GLY A 42 14.33 -25.54 3.42
N HIS A 43 14.37 -26.46 2.46
CA HIS A 43 15.61 -26.97 1.86
C HIS A 43 15.78 -26.55 0.40
N ALA A 44 14.69 -26.39 -0.34
CA ALA A 44 14.72 -26.04 -1.75
C ALA A 44 13.59 -25.06 -2.11
N LEU A 45 13.88 -24.09 -2.97
CA LEU A 45 12.86 -23.28 -3.62
C LEU A 45 12.20 -24.14 -4.70
N TRP A 46 10.88 -24.32 -4.61
CA TRP A 46 10.09 -24.91 -5.68
C TRP A 46 9.76 -23.88 -6.76
N GLY A 47 9.33 -22.68 -6.33
CA GLY A 47 9.01 -21.57 -7.21
C GLY A 47 8.61 -20.34 -6.40
N ALA A 48 8.92 -19.17 -6.93
CA ALA A 48 8.48 -17.87 -6.44
C ALA A 48 7.56 -17.23 -7.48
N HIS A 49 6.27 -17.17 -7.18
CA HIS A 49 5.22 -16.67 -8.05
C HIS A 49 4.87 -15.24 -7.68
N TYR A 50 5.01 -14.31 -8.62
CA TYR A 50 4.73 -12.89 -8.42
C TYR A 50 3.47 -12.49 -9.18
N TYR A 51 2.45 -12.01 -8.48
CA TYR A 51 1.15 -11.68 -9.03
C TYR A 51 0.97 -10.17 -9.04
N THR A 52 0.63 -9.59 -10.21
CA THR A 52 0.36 -8.16 -10.32
C THR A 52 -0.54 -7.81 -11.50
N GLY A 53 -1.36 -6.78 -11.32
CA GLY A 53 -1.99 -6.07 -12.43
C GLY A 53 -0.99 -5.28 -13.27
N VAL A 54 -1.24 -5.23 -14.59
CA VAL A 54 -0.54 -4.39 -15.57
C VAL A 54 -1.56 -3.58 -16.35
N GLU A 55 -1.27 -2.29 -16.59
CA GLU A 55 -2.17 -1.42 -17.37
C GLU A 55 -2.29 -1.90 -18.81
N THR A 56 -3.53 -1.92 -19.32
CA THR A 56 -3.83 -2.27 -20.72
C THR A 56 -4.51 -1.12 -21.46
N GLY A 57 -4.36 -1.08 -22.79
CA GLY A 57 -4.98 -0.06 -23.62
C GLY A 57 -4.20 1.27 -23.62
N PRO A 58 -4.86 2.44 -23.78
CA PRO A 58 -4.18 3.73 -23.92
C PRO A 58 -3.23 4.08 -22.75
N ALA A 59 -3.51 3.54 -21.55
CA ALA A 59 -2.70 3.72 -20.36
C ALA A 59 -1.39 2.90 -20.37
N SER A 60 -1.29 1.83 -21.20
CA SER A 60 -0.11 0.96 -21.23
C SER A 60 1.16 1.63 -21.76
N GLY A 61 1.02 2.81 -22.39
CA GLY A 61 2.14 3.63 -22.85
C GLY A 61 2.73 4.54 -21.77
N SER A 62 2.24 4.48 -20.52
CA SER A 62 2.78 5.30 -19.44
C SER A 62 4.22 4.90 -19.10
N GLU A 63 5.06 5.90 -18.82
CA GLU A 63 6.48 5.68 -18.52
C GLU A 63 6.66 4.72 -17.33
N SER A 64 5.80 4.85 -16.33
CA SER A 64 5.88 4.02 -15.14
C SER A 64 5.37 2.59 -15.37
N GLN A 65 4.43 2.36 -16.29
CA GLN A 65 4.06 0.99 -16.73
C GLN A 65 5.20 0.35 -17.52
N ALA A 66 5.92 1.11 -18.35
CA ALA A 66 7.11 0.61 -19.06
C ALA A 66 8.21 0.18 -18.07
N LYS A 67 8.43 0.97 -17.00
CA LYS A 67 9.37 0.63 -15.91
C LYS A 67 8.92 -0.61 -15.12
N LEU A 68 7.63 -0.72 -14.81
CA LEU A 68 7.07 -1.92 -14.18
C LEU A 68 7.31 -3.15 -15.07
N ASN A 69 7.00 -3.07 -16.36
CA ASN A 69 7.23 -4.16 -17.30
C ASN A 69 8.71 -4.57 -17.34
N GLY A 70 9.65 -3.61 -17.40
CA GLY A 70 11.08 -3.93 -17.36
C GLY A 70 11.53 -4.62 -16.06
N PHE A 71 10.95 -4.23 -14.92
CA PHE A 71 11.16 -4.94 -13.65
C PHE A 71 10.61 -6.37 -13.68
N LEU A 72 9.39 -6.55 -14.19
CA LEU A 72 8.74 -7.87 -14.29
C LEU A 72 9.49 -8.78 -15.26
N ASP A 73 9.94 -8.27 -16.41
CA ASP A 73 10.77 -8.99 -17.37
C ASP A 73 12.09 -9.45 -16.72
N MET A 74 12.74 -8.57 -15.96
CA MET A 74 13.95 -8.93 -15.21
C MET A 74 13.69 -10.02 -14.17
N LEU A 75 12.55 -9.95 -13.47
CA LEU A 75 12.16 -10.92 -12.46
C LEU A 75 11.87 -12.30 -13.09
N GLU A 76 11.20 -12.35 -14.23
CA GLU A 76 10.96 -13.60 -14.99
C GLU A 76 12.26 -14.25 -15.48
N MET A 77 13.32 -13.47 -15.73
CA MET A 77 14.63 -14.02 -16.07
C MET A 77 15.36 -14.64 -14.87
N GLN A 78 14.90 -14.41 -13.63
CA GLN A 78 15.52 -15.01 -12.46
C GLN A 78 15.15 -16.49 -12.32
N PRO A 79 16.12 -17.38 -12.09
CA PRO A 79 15.82 -18.80 -11.89
C PRO A 79 14.85 -19.04 -10.73
N GLY A 80 13.77 -19.77 -11.01
CA GLY A 80 12.75 -20.11 -10.02
C GLY A 80 11.72 -19.01 -9.76
N PHE A 81 11.72 -17.92 -10.53
CA PHE A 81 10.69 -16.90 -10.51
C PHE A 81 9.71 -17.06 -11.67
N PHE A 82 8.43 -16.86 -11.38
CA PHE A 82 7.33 -16.91 -12.33
C PHE A 82 6.47 -15.68 -12.09
N VAL A 83 6.17 -14.91 -13.13
CA VAL A 83 5.39 -13.68 -12.99
C VAL A 83 4.05 -13.84 -13.70
N GLU A 84 2.99 -13.64 -12.95
CA GLU A 84 1.60 -13.72 -13.41
C GLU A 84 1.07 -12.30 -13.58
N ARG A 85 0.91 -11.87 -14.84
CA ARG A 85 0.50 -10.50 -15.21
C ARG A 85 -0.98 -10.49 -15.59
N PHE A 86 -1.77 -9.67 -14.91
CA PHE A 86 -3.21 -9.59 -15.15
C PHE A 86 -3.60 -8.23 -15.72
N PRO A 87 -4.53 -8.17 -16.68
CA PRO A 87 -4.95 -6.91 -17.26
C PRO A 87 -5.72 -6.06 -16.25
N ARG A 88 -5.22 -4.86 -15.98
CA ARG A 88 -5.95 -3.84 -15.24
C ARG A 88 -6.62 -2.90 -16.22
N LYS A 89 -7.94 -2.75 -16.09
CA LYS A 89 -8.73 -1.84 -16.92
C LYS A 89 -9.02 -0.57 -16.15
N ALA A 90 -8.53 0.55 -16.66
CA ALA A 90 -9.00 1.86 -16.23
C ALA A 90 -10.40 2.08 -16.80
N ASN A 91 -11.37 2.21 -15.93
CA ASN A 91 -12.73 2.58 -16.27
C ASN A 91 -12.98 4.01 -15.79
N THR A 92 -13.82 4.73 -16.52
CA THR A 92 -14.30 6.03 -16.06
C THR A 92 -15.80 5.93 -15.83
N PHE A 93 -16.28 6.56 -14.77
CA PHE A 93 -17.70 6.78 -14.56
C PHE A 93 -17.93 8.25 -14.29
N GLN A 94 -19.05 8.75 -14.80
CA GLN A 94 -19.44 10.12 -14.56
C GLN A 94 -20.32 10.16 -13.30
N CYS A 95 -19.96 11.00 -12.34
CA CYS A 95 -20.81 11.22 -11.18
C CYS A 95 -22.12 11.86 -11.64
N VAL A 96 -23.25 11.22 -11.33
CA VAL A 96 -24.58 11.71 -11.72
C VAL A 96 -25.00 12.98 -10.97
N VAL A 97 -24.33 13.31 -9.85
CA VAL A 97 -24.65 14.48 -9.00
C VAL A 97 -23.86 15.72 -9.39
N CYS A 98 -22.54 15.60 -9.56
CA CYS A 98 -21.67 16.75 -9.85
C CYS A 98 -21.10 16.75 -11.28
N GLY A 99 -21.41 15.74 -12.09
CA GLY A 99 -20.95 15.63 -13.47
C GLY A 99 -19.46 15.34 -13.64
N SER A 100 -18.70 15.19 -12.55
CA SER A 100 -17.26 14.92 -12.59
C SER A 100 -16.97 13.53 -13.16
N GLU A 101 -15.93 13.45 -13.98
CA GLU A 101 -15.43 12.18 -14.52
C GLU A 101 -14.47 11.54 -13.51
N ASN A 102 -14.91 10.45 -12.89
CA ASN A 102 -14.12 9.69 -11.93
C ASN A 102 -13.45 8.51 -12.63
N ARG A 103 -12.15 8.37 -12.42
CA ARG A 103 -11.39 7.24 -12.94
C ARG A 103 -11.22 6.22 -11.82
N TYR A 104 -11.65 4.99 -12.07
CA TYR A 104 -11.33 3.86 -11.21
C TYR A 104 -10.62 2.81 -12.04
N THR A 105 -9.80 1.99 -11.38
CA THR A 105 -9.12 0.90 -12.05
C THR A 105 -9.65 -0.39 -11.50
N GLN A 106 -10.17 -1.24 -12.39
CA GLN A 106 -10.67 -2.55 -12.04
C GLN A 106 -9.56 -3.56 -12.35
N GLU A 107 -8.98 -4.08 -11.28
CA GLU A 107 -8.08 -5.22 -11.31
C GLU A 107 -8.96 -6.44 -11.07
N LYS A 108 -9.13 -7.29 -12.09
CA LYS A 108 -9.89 -8.53 -11.96
C LYS A 108 -8.92 -9.68 -11.75
N GLU A 109 -9.33 -10.61 -10.92
CA GLU A 109 -8.83 -11.98 -10.86
C GLU A 109 -7.44 -12.22 -10.25
N VAL A 110 -6.63 -11.20 -9.95
CA VAL A 110 -5.28 -11.37 -9.37
C VAL A 110 -5.34 -12.17 -8.06
N ASP A 111 -6.04 -11.64 -7.06
CA ASP A 111 -6.10 -12.23 -5.73
C ASP A 111 -6.77 -13.61 -5.78
N THR A 112 -7.84 -13.75 -6.56
CA THR A 112 -8.55 -15.03 -6.70
C THR A 112 -7.71 -16.10 -7.40
N THR A 113 -6.91 -15.71 -8.40
CA THR A 113 -6.04 -16.65 -9.12
C THR A 113 -4.90 -17.10 -8.23
N MET A 114 -4.30 -16.17 -7.48
CA MET A 114 -3.26 -16.52 -6.51
C MET A 114 -3.80 -17.49 -5.45
N VAL A 115 -4.97 -17.22 -4.86
CA VAL A 115 -5.64 -18.13 -3.91
C VAL A 115 -5.86 -19.51 -4.51
N ALA A 116 -6.35 -19.58 -5.75
CA ALA A 116 -6.59 -20.84 -6.44
C ALA A 116 -5.28 -21.62 -6.67
N ASP A 117 -4.21 -20.94 -7.08
CA ASP A 117 -2.90 -21.55 -7.29
C ASP A 117 -2.28 -22.07 -5.99
N MET A 118 -2.36 -21.29 -4.90
CA MET A 118 -1.89 -21.72 -3.58
C MET A 118 -2.50 -23.08 -3.22
N LEU A 119 -3.82 -23.21 -3.32
CA LEU A 119 -4.55 -24.43 -2.99
C LEU A 119 -4.30 -25.57 -4.00
N ARG A 120 -4.31 -25.27 -5.29
CA ARG A 120 -4.07 -26.25 -6.36
C ARG A 120 -2.68 -26.88 -6.23
N TYR A 121 -1.65 -26.06 -6.03
CA TYR A 121 -0.28 -26.53 -5.87
C TYR A 121 -0.08 -27.29 -4.54
N ALA A 122 -0.77 -26.89 -3.45
CA ALA A 122 -0.80 -27.68 -2.22
C ALA A 122 -1.40 -29.07 -2.44
N ALA A 123 -2.55 -29.13 -3.11
CA ALA A 123 -3.33 -30.35 -3.32
C ALA A 123 -2.58 -31.40 -4.15
N VAL A 124 -1.83 -30.97 -5.17
CA VAL A 124 -1.00 -31.88 -5.98
C VAL A 124 0.36 -32.20 -5.36
N GLY A 125 0.65 -31.67 -4.15
CA GLY A 125 1.90 -31.91 -3.45
C GLY A 125 3.13 -31.26 -4.09
N ALA A 126 2.95 -30.13 -4.77
CA ALA A 126 4.04 -29.41 -5.44
C ALA A 126 5.09 -28.87 -4.45
N TYR A 127 4.63 -28.42 -3.27
CA TYR A 127 5.46 -27.93 -2.19
C TYR A 127 5.03 -28.51 -0.83
N ASP A 128 5.86 -28.28 0.18
CA ASP A 128 5.65 -28.73 1.57
C ASP A 128 5.40 -27.52 2.48
N ILE A 129 5.99 -26.37 2.12
CA ILE A 129 5.87 -25.09 2.82
C ILE A 129 5.44 -24.01 1.82
N LEU A 130 4.45 -23.23 2.19
CA LEU A 130 4.06 -22.00 1.50
C LEU A 130 4.55 -20.79 2.29
N VAL A 131 5.05 -19.77 1.60
CA VAL A 131 5.29 -18.44 2.16
C VAL A 131 4.55 -17.40 1.31
N LEU A 132 3.57 -16.72 1.90
CA LEU A 132 2.82 -15.65 1.26
C LEU A 132 3.41 -14.29 1.66
N LEU A 133 3.84 -13.49 0.69
CA LEU A 133 4.33 -12.13 0.88
C LEU A 133 3.16 -11.17 0.67
N SER A 134 2.30 -11.08 1.67
CA SER A 134 1.18 -10.14 1.75
C SER A 134 0.72 -10.01 3.20
N GLY A 135 0.14 -8.87 3.55
CA GLY A 135 -0.51 -8.66 4.86
C GLY A 135 -2.03 -8.77 4.83
N ASP A 136 -2.62 -8.94 3.64
CA ASP A 136 -4.05 -8.79 3.42
C ASP A 136 -4.87 -9.89 4.12
N ALA A 137 -5.95 -9.49 4.81
CA ALA A 137 -6.85 -10.40 5.50
C ALA A 137 -7.64 -11.31 4.53
N ASP A 138 -7.74 -10.96 3.25
CA ASP A 138 -8.49 -11.70 2.24
C ASP A 138 -7.84 -13.02 1.86
N TYR A 139 -6.52 -13.16 2.07
CA TYR A 139 -5.82 -14.44 1.87
C TYR A 139 -5.95 -15.41 3.05
N ALA A 140 -6.54 -15.00 4.18
CA ALA A 140 -6.67 -15.87 5.35
C ALA A 140 -7.36 -17.21 5.07
N PRO A 141 -8.48 -17.29 4.30
CA PRO A 141 -9.09 -18.57 3.92
C PRO A 141 -8.15 -19.48 3.11
N ALA A 142 -7.30 -18.91 2.26
CA ALA A 142 -6.32 -19.67 1.50
C ALA A 142 -5.24 -20.27 2.41
N MET A 143 -4.75 -19.47 3.38
CA MET A 143 -3.80 -19.95 4.40
C MET A 143 -4.38 -21.09 5.24
N GLU A 144 -5.64 -20.95 5.67
CA GLU A 144 -6.37 -22.01 6.38
C GLU A 144 -6.52 -23.28 5.53
N GLY A 145 -6.90 -23.14 4.26
CA GLY A 145 -7.06 -24.26 3.33
C GLY A 145 -5.74 -24.99 3.05
N VAL A 146 -4.64 -24.26 2.83
CA VAL A 146 -3.30 -24.85 2.63
C VAL A 146 -2.86 -25.63 3.88
N ARG A 147 -3.13 -25.11 5.08
CA ARG A 147 -2.85 -25.83 6.33
C ARG A 147 -3.75 -27.04 6.54
N ALA A 148 -5.02 -26.96 6.16
CA ALA A 148 -5.94 -28.11 6.21
C ALA A 148 -5.50 -29.27 5.30
N ILE A 149 -4.82 -28.96 4.18
CA ILE A 149 -4.19 -29.96 3.29
C ILE A 149 -2.92 -30.59 3.92
N GLY A 150 -2.45 -30.06 5.06
CA GLY A 150 -1.29 -30.57 5.79
C GLY A 150 0.03 -29.90 5.41
N LYS A 151 -0.01 -28.72 4.78
CA LYS A 151 1.18 -27.92 4.46
C LYS A 151 1.44 -26.88 5.55
N GLN A 152 2.70 -26.50 5.76
CA GLN A 152 3.01 -25.31 6.57
C GLN A 152 2.79 -24.06 5.71
N ALA A 153 2.19 -23.03 6.28
CA ALA A 153 1.88 -21.79 5.56
C ALA A 153 2.34 -20.58 6.38
N TYR A 154 3.39 -19.91 5.95
CA TYR A 154 3.93 -18.70 6.58
C TYR A 154 3.40 -17.46 5.87
N VAL A 155 3.21 -16.40 6.63
CA VAL A 155 2.95 -15.06 6.08
C VAL A 155 4.18 -14.18 6.30
N ALA A 156 4.62 -13.47 5.26
CA ALA A 156 5.80 -12.61 5.32
C ALA A 156 5.43 -11.17 4.99
N THR A 157 5.88 -10.23 5.83
CA THR A 157 5.60 -8.79 5.68
C THR A 157 6.81 -7.97 6.08
N TRP A 158 6.80 -6.67 5.79
CA TRP A 158 7.86 -5.74 6.19
C TRP A 158 7.51 -5.11 7.53
N GLY A 159 8.15 -5.52 8.63
CA GLY A 159 7.93 -4.94 9.96
C GLY A 159 6.52 -5.09 10.48
N GLY A 160 5.80 -6.15 10.06
CA GLY A 160 4.37 -6.32 10.36
C GLY A 160 3.43 -5.32 9.67
N ALA A 161 3.94 -4.49 8.75
CA ALA A 161 3.12 -3.49 8.07
C ALA A 161 2.05 -4.16 7.22
N GLY A 162 0.81 -3.69 7.40
CA GLY A 162 -0.36 -4.25 6.73
C GLY A 162 -0.74 -5.65 7.18
N LEU A 163 -0.06 -6.26 8.16
CA LEU A 163 -0.35 -7.61 8.62
C LEU A 163 -1.64 -7.65 9.46
N ALA A 164 -2.74 -8.06 8.84
CA ALA A 164 -4.00 -8.18 9.55
C ALA A 164 -3.98 -9.32 10.60
N SER A 165 -4.64 -9.09 11.74
CA SER A 165 -4.70 -10.10 12.82
C SER A 165 -5.33 -11.42 12.36
N ARG A 166 -6.27 -11.36 11.40
CA ARG A 166 -6.93 -12.54 10.83
C ARG A 166 -5.93 -13.43 10.09
N ILE A 167 -5.14 -12.88 9.17
CA ILE A 167 -4.18 -13.69 8.41
C ILE A 167 -3.04 -14.22 9.29
N ARG A 168 -2.63 -13.46 10.31
CA ARG A 168 -1.64 -13.93 11.29
C ARG A 168 -2.12 -15.14 12.07
N ARG A 169 -3.41 -15.18 12.45
CA ARG A 169 -4.02 -16.35 13.12
C ARG A 169 -4.21 -17.54 12.17
N ALA A 170 -4.45 -17.27 10.89
CA ALA A 170 -4.62 -18.30 9.87
C ALA A 170 -3.29 -19.00 9.53
N ALA A 171 -2.18 -18.24 9.51
CA ALA A 171 -0.85 -18.74 9.22
C ALA A 171 -0.30 -19.69 10.31
N PHE A 172 0.68 -20.51 9.94
CA PHE A 172 1.47 -21.33 10.86
C PHE A 172 2.38 -20.44 11.72
N ASP A 173 3.06 -19.50 11.08
CA ASP A 173 3.84 -18.43 11.71
C ASP A 173 4.00 -17.27 10.72
N HIS A 174 4.69 -16.22 11.16
CA HIS A 174 4.99 -15.02 10.41
C HIS A 174 6.50 -14.81 10.27
N ILE A 175 6.90 -14.18 9.17
CA ILE A 175 8.28 -13.80 8.88
C ILE A 175 8.34 -12.28 8.70
N ASP A 176 9.19 -11.62 9.47
CA ASP A 176 9.52 -10.22 9.22
C ASP A 176 10.68 -10.14 8.22
N LEU A 177 10.40 -9.62 7.04
CA LEU A 177 11.40 -9.44 5.98
C LEU A 177 12.50 -8.45 6.38
N LEU A 178 12.26 -7.54 7.34
CA LEU A 178 13.29 -6.61 7.80
C LEU A 178 14.46 -7.34 8.49
N GLU A 179 14.23 -8.50 9.11
CA GLU A 179 15.28 -9.32 9.72
C GLU A 179 16.34 -9.76 8.69
N GLY A 180 15.93 -9.95 7.44
CA GLY A 180 16.81 -10.39 6.35
C GLY A 180 17.39 -9.26 5.50
N LEU A 181 17.03 -8.01 5.77
CA LEU A 181 17.36 -6.89 4.87
C LEU A 181 18.88 -6.68 4.73
N SER A 182 19.68 -7.03 5.73
CA SER A 182 21.15 -7.00 5.62
C SER A 182 21.72 -8.08 4.68
N MET A 183 20.97 -9.14 4.40
CA MET A 183 21.39 -10.30 3.61
C MET A 183 21.00 -10.19 2.14
N PHE A 184 19.89 -9.52 1.84
CA PHE A 184 19.37 -9.38 0.48
C PHE A 184 19.14 -7.93 0.04
N GLY A 185 19.24 -6.97 0.97
CA GLY A 185 19.25 -5.55 0.65
C GLY A 185 20.64 -5.15 0.16
N ARG A 186 20.70 -4.46 -0.97
CA ARG A 186 21.95 -3.87 -1.49
C ARG A 186 22.05 -2.42 -1.01
N ASN A 187 23.27 -1.98 -0.73
CA ASN A 187 23.53 -0.55 -0.61
C ASN A 187 23.54 0.06 -2.02
N ASP A 188 23.52 1.38 -2.11
CA ASP A 188 23.68 2.07 -3.39
C ASP A 188 25.18 2.23 -3.69
N ASP A 189 25.90 1.11 -3.80
CA ASP A 189 27.36 1.08 -3.97
C ASP A 189 27.82 1.43 -5.41
N GLY A 190 26.93 2.00 -6.24
CA GLY A 190 27.27 2.47 -7.59
C GLY A 190 27.66 1.37 -8.58
N ILE A 191 27.63 0.09 -8.18
CA ILE A 191 27.84 -1.05 -9.06
C ILE A 191 26.50 -1.35 -9.73
N PRO A 192 26.36 -1.11 -11.05
CA PRO A 192 25.14 -1.50 -11.75
C PRO A 192 25.00 -3.03 -11.64
N PRO A 193 23.78 -3.57 -11.48
CA PRO A 193 23.56 -4.96 -11.81
C PRO A 193 24.03 -5.20 -13.25
N SER A 194 24.14 -6.45 -13.67
CA SER A 194 24.31 -6.86 -15.07
C SER A 194 23.14 -6.41 -16.00
N VAL A 195 22.39 -5.36 -15.64
CA VAL A 195 21.25 -4.80 -16.37
C VAL A 195 21.10 -3.31 -15.98
N PRO A 196 20.72 -2.40 -16.92
CA PRO A 196 20.72 -0.96 -16.68
C PRO A 196 19.53 -0.52 -15.82
N TYR A 197 19.80 0.35 -14.85
CA TYR A 197 18.80 1.08 -14.07
C TYR A 197 18.73 2.53 -14.61
N VAL A 198 17.51 3.07 -14.77
CA VAL A 198 17.27 4.49 -15.11
C VAL A 198 16.72 5.19 -13.87
N ASP A 199 17.32 6.33 -13.55
CA ASP A 199 17.52 6.89 -12.21
C ASP A 199 16.36 7.70 -11.60
N THR A 200 15.15 7.66 -12.16
CA THR A 200 14.03 8.46 -11.63
C THR A 200 12.72 7.72 -11.77
N TYR A 201 12.33 6.96 -10.76
CA TYR A 201 11.00 6.33 -10.69
C TYR A 201 10.07 7.15 -9.80
N ASP A 202 9.21 7.94 -10.42
CA ASP A 202 7.97 8.43 -9.81
C ASP A 202 6.81 7.61 -10.41
N PRO A 203 5.96 6.94 -9.59
CA PRO A 203 4.91 6.08 -10.11
C PRO A 203 3.79 6.91 -10.78
N PRO A 204 3.01 6.30 -11.69
CA PRO A 204 1.88 6.96 -12.29
C PRO A 204 0.74 7.02 -11.24
N ILE A 205 -0.13 8.02 -11.40
CA ILE A 205 -1.23 8.35 -10.48
C ILE A 205 -2.14 7.13 -10.16
N THR A 206 -2.17 6.12 -11.03
CA THR A 206 -3.05 4.94 -11.01
C THR A 206 -2.63 3.82 -10.04
N LEU A 207 -1.40 3.83 -9.53
CA LEU A 207 -0.97 2.97 -8.40
C LEU A 207 -1.33 3.58 -7.04
N ARG A 208 -1.77 4.85 -6.99
CA ARG A 208 -2.47 5.38 -5.82
C ARG A 208 -3.85 4.73 -5.83
N GLY A 209 -4.18 4.08 -4.72
CA GLY A 209 -5.40 3.30 -4.47
C GLY A 209 -6.54 3.51 -5.46
N GLY A 210 -6.97 2.40 -6.08
CA GLY A 210 -8.32 2.35 -6.62
C GLY A 210 -9.30 2.83 -5.55
N ASP A 211 -10.05 3.87 -5.90
CA ASP A 211 -11.38 4.19 -5.38
C ASP A 211 -11.62 3.85 -3.90
N GLN A 212 -11.09 4.69 -3.00
CA GLN A 212 -11.84 4.98 -1.78
C GLN A 212 -12.72 6.19 -2.08
N SER A 213 -13.78 5.98 -2.85
CA SER A 213 -14.93 6.88 -2.84
C SER A 213 -15.34 7.09 -1.38
N LEU A 214 -15.52 8.37 -1.04
CA LEU A 214 -15.88 8.87 0.29
C LEU A 214 -17.12 8.19 0.89
N GLU A 215 -17.89 7.41 0.12
CA GLU A 215 -19.05 6.65 0.61
C GLU A 215 -18.69 5.34 1.33
N SER A 216 -17.46 4.84 1.19
CA SER A 216 -16.97 3.70 1.98
C SER A 216 -16.47 4.09 3.39
N LEU A 217 -16.63 5.36 3.78
CA LEU A 217 -16.21 5.93 5.08
C LEU A 217 -17.16 5.70 6.25
N ARG A 218 -18.21 4.88 6.14
CA ARG A 218 -18.98 4.48 7.32
C ARG A 218 -18.30 3.31 8.03
N ILE A 219 -17.31 3.63 8.86
CA ILE A 219 -16.68 2.67 9.78
C ILE A 219 -17.30 2.79 11.18
N ARG A 220 -17.79 1.62 11.61
CA ARG A 220 -18.20 1.11 12.92
C ARG A 220 -17.80 1.95 14.16
N GLU A 221 -18.80 2.18 15.01
CA GLU A 221 -18.69 2.65 16.40
C GLU A 221 -17.76 1.73 17.22
N GLY A 222 -16.84 2.31 18.01
CA GLY A 222 -16.16 1.50 19.03
C GLY A 222 -14.90 2.04 19.73
N GLU A 223 -14.28 3.13 19.30
CA GLU A 223 -13.07 3.64 19.97
C GLU A 223 -13.13 5.17 20.13
N SER A 224 -13.27 5.63 21.38
CA SER A 224 -13.43 7.04 21.72
C SER A 224 -12.12 7.83 21.53
N VAL A 225 -12.24 9.09 21.10
CA VAL A 225 -11.14 10.06 20.90
C VAL A 225 -10.83 10.81 22.21
N GLU A 226 -11.39 10.35 23.34
CA GLU A 226 -11.29 10.98 24.65
C GLU A 226 -9.85 10.86 25.20
N GLY A 227 -9.08 11.94 25.08
CA GLY A 227 -7.72 12.04 25.63
C GLY A 227 -6.67 12.59 24.67
N LEU A 228 -7.03 12.84 23.39
CA LEU A 228 -6.13 13.48 22.44
C LEU A 228 -6.21 15.00 22.55
N ASP A 229 -5.04 15.62 22.69
CA ASP A 229 -4.90 17.07 22.75
C ASP A 229 -5.11 17.71 21.37
N GLN A 230 -6.32 18.23 21.14
CA GLN A 230 -6.70 18.95 19.92
C GLN A 230 -5.76 20.15 19.67
N SER A 231 -5.32 20.85 20.71
CA SER A 231 -4.46 22.04 20.57
C SER A 231 -3.09 21.67 20.01
N ARG A 232 -2.52 20.55 20.48
CA ARG A 232 -1.24 20.03 19.98
C ARG A 232 -1.35 19.52 18.53
N PHE A 233 -2.49 18.96 18.15
CA PHE A 233 -2.74 18.52 16.77
C PHE A 233 -2.76 19.70 15.79
N LEU A 234 -3.41 20.80 16.15
CA LEU A 234 -3.45 22.04 15.35
C LEU A 234 -2.07 22.70 15.23
N GLU A 235 -1.26 22.67 16.30
CA GLU A 235 0.11 23.20 16.28
C GLU A 235 1.01 22.42 15.32
N GLU A 236 0.83 21.11 15.22
CA GLU A 236 1.54 20.28 14.24
C GLU A 236 1.09 20.51 12.81
N ILE A 237 -0.20 20.80 12.56
CA ILE A 237 -0.68 21.25 11.24
C ILE A 237 0.00 22.56 10.87
N ARG A 238 0.02 23.55 11.78
CA ARG A 238 0.72 24.84 11.55
C ARG A 238 2.18 24.61 11.22
N ARG A 239 2.87 23.74 11.95
CA ARG A 239 4.28 23.39 11.71
C ARG A 239 4.47 22.71 10.35
N ALA A 240 3.51 21.89 9.92
CA ALA A 240 3.51 21.32 8.58
C ALA A 240 3.35 22.40 7.51
N GLU A 241 2.42 23.33 7.68
CA GLU A 241 2.23 24.45 6.76
C GLU A 241 3.47 25.34 6.66
N GLU A 242 4.11 25.67 7.79
CA GLU A 242 5.35 26.45 7.83
C GLU A 242 6.52 25.72 7.14
N LYS A 243 6.61 24.39 7.32
CA LYS A 243 7.66 23.58 6.69
C LYS A 243 7.48 23.47 5.17
N PHE A 244 6.23 23.46 4.70
CA PHE A 244 5.89 23.42 3.28
C PHE A 244 5.50 24.81 2.75
N MET A 245 6.14 25.88 3.26
CA MET A 245 5.92 27.25 2.80
C MET A 245 6.20 27.35 1.29
N GLY A 246 5.15 27.59 0.49
CA GLY A 246 5.19 27.60 -0.98
C GLY A 246 4.63 26.34 -1.66
N GLY A 247 4.15 25.36 -0.89
CA GLY A 247 3.48 24.15 -1.36
C GLY A 247 2.14 23.90 -0.66
N TYR A 248 1.79 22.62 -0.46
CA TYR A 248 0.59 22.20 0.25
C TYR A 248 0.90 21.02 1.19
N VAL A 249 0.14 20.86 2.26
CA VAL A 249 0.25 19.71 3.17
C VAL A 249 -0.78 18.66 2.76
N GLY A 250 -0.37 17.52 2.21
CA GLY A 250 -1.31 16.46 1.85
C GLY A 250 -2.03 15.86 3.08
N ALA A 251 -3.35 15.68 3.03
CA ALA A 251 -4.14 15.12 4.14
C ALA A 251 -3.62 13.74 4.58
N ASN A 252 -3.42 12.84 3.61
CA ASN A 252 -2.88 11.51 3.87
C ASN A 252 -1.41 11.55 4.31
N TYR A 253 -0.63 12.51 3.81
CA TYR A 253 0.76 12.70 4.24
C TYR A 253 0.81 13.11 5.72
N PHE A 254 -0.03 14.06 6.15
CA PHE A 254 -0.07 14.50 7.54
C PHE A 254 -0.41 13.36 8.49
N VAL A 255 -1.44 12.58 8.16
CA VAL A 255 -1.89 11.44 8.97
C VAL A 255 -0.84 10.33 9.07
N THR A 256 -0.22 9.96 7.94
CA THR A 256 0.58 8.72 7.85
C THR A 256 2.09 8.94 7.99
N ARG A 257 2.58 10.15 7.72
CA ARG A 257 4.02 10.41 7.55
C ARG A 257 4.54 11.65 8.30
N TRP A 258 3.67 12.48 8.87
CA TRP A 258 4.13 13.60 9.70
C TRP A 258 4.68 13.07 11.03
N ALA A 259 5.97 13.30 11.26
CA ALA A 259 6.67 12.87 12.46
C ALA A 259 6.54 13.95 13.55
N SER A 260 5.78 13.63 14.61
CA SER A 260 5.68 14.42 15.82
C SER A 260 5.50 13.51 17.02
N ASP A 261 6.20 13.81 18.11
CA ASP A 261 6.15 13.11 19.40
C ASP A 261 4.83 13.36 20.17
N GLY A 262 3.87 14.08 19.56
CA GLY A 262 2.60 14.49 20.17
C GLY A 262 1.33 14.10 19.44
N LEU A 263 1.44 13.55 18.23
CA LEU A 263 0.29 13.09 17.46
C LEU A 263 0.07 11.62 17.79
N GLY A 264 -1.11 11.28 18.29
CA GLY A 264 -1.47 9.95 18.79
C GLY A 264 -0.91 8.77 17.98
N GLU A 265 -0.72 7.64 18.67
CA GLU A 265 0.18 6.55 18.26
C GLU A 265 -0.18 5.83 16.94
N THR A 266 -1.42 5.98 16.44
CA THR A 266 -1.89 5.27 15.23
C THR A 266 -2.43 6.21 14.16
N ALA A 267 -2.27 5.83 12.89
CA ALA A 267 -2.76 6.58 11.74
C ALA A 267 -4.29 6.70 11.77
N GLU A 268 -4.99 5.69 12.27
CA GLU A 268 -6.44 5.66 12.42
C GLU A 268 -6.94 6.73 13.41
N LEU A 269 -6.23 6.90 14.53
CA LEU A 269 -6.57 7.88 15.55
C LEU A 269 -6.32 9.32 15.06
N ARG A 270 -5.25 9.51 14.28
CA ARG A 270 -4.96 10.78 13.61
C ARG A 270 -6.01 11.14 12.54
N ARG A 271 -6.56 10.14 11.83
CA ARG A 271 -7.69 10.36 10.89
C ARG A 271 -8.93 10.83 11.63
N ARG A 272 -9.33 10.14 12.70
CA ARG A 272 -10.50 10.58 13.50
C ARG A 272 -10.33 12.00 14.04
N MET A 273 -9.15 12.34 14.54
CA MET A 273 -8.88 13.69 15.03
C MET A 273 -8.96 14.74 13.90
N LEU A 274 -8.42 14.43 12.73
CA LEU A 274 -8.54 15.30 11.56
C LEU A 274 -10.00 15.49 11.15
N ASP A 275 -10.80 14.43 11.13
CA ASP A 275 -12.24 14.48 10.80
C ASP A 275 -13.00 15.37 11.80
N VAL A 276 -12.75 15.20 13.10
CA VAL A 276 -13.34 16.06 14.15
C VAL A 276 -12.96 17.53 13.95
N LEU A 277 -11.70 17.83 13.65
CA LEU A 277 -11.26 19.21 13.43
C LEU A 277 -11.80 19.83 12.13
N VAL A 278 -12.11 19.02 11.13
CA VAL A 278 -12.78 19.45 9.90
C VAL A 278 -14.27 19.70 10.15
N GLU A 279 -14.95 18.83 10.90
CA GLU A 279 -16.34 19.03 11.33
C GLU A 279 -16.49 20.26 12.23
N GLU A 280 -15.53 20.50 13.13
CA GLU A 280 -15.46 21.70 13.97
C GLU A 280 -15.05 22.96 13.20
N GLY A 281 -14.70 22.85 11.90
CA GLY A 281 -14.32 23.97 11.05
C GLY A 281 -12.96 24.61 11.40
N LYS A 282 -12.10 23.90 12.14
CA LYS A 282 -10.76 24.36 12.51
C LYS A 282 -9.70 24.02 11.45
N VAL A 283 -9.98 23.02 10.61
CA VAL A 283 -9.11 22.56 9.51
C VAL A 283 -9.92 22.49 8.22
N GLU A 284 -9.36 23.02 7.14
CA GLU A 284 -9.97 22.95 5.80
C GLU A 284 -9.25 21.92 4.94
N ILE A 285 -10.03 21.12 4.22
CA ILE A 285 -9.53 20.22 3.16
C ILE A 285 -9.80 20.86 1.80
N TYR A 286 -8.77 20.99 0.97
CA TYR A 286 -8.87 21.56 -0.39
C TYR A 286 -8.16 20.69 -1.43
N ASP A 287 -8.47 20.91 -2.70
CA ASP A 287 -7.81 20.25 -3.82
C ASP A 287 -6.51 20.97 -4.18
N ALA A 288 -5.39 20.27 -4.07
CA ALA A 288 -4.08 20.75 -4.50
C ALA A 288 -3.96 20.77 -6.04
N PRO A 289 -3.01 21.54 -6.60
CA PRO A 289 -2.80 21.65 -8.05
C PRO A 289 -2.50 20.32 -8.77
N ASP A 290 -2.10 19.29 -8.03
CA ASP A 290 -1.80 17.95 -8.53
C ASP A 290 -2.96 16.95 -8.31
N GLY A 291 -4.13 17.44 -7.90
CA GLY A 291 -5.34 16.65 -7.67
C GLY A 291 -5.37 15.90 -6.33
N ASN A 292 -4.38 16.09 -5.45
CA ASN A 292 -4.39 15.50 -4.12
C ASN A 292 -5.19 16.36 -3.13
N LYS A 293 -5.81 15.72 -2.12
CA LYS A 293 -6.43 16.44 -0.99
C LYS A 293 -5.34 16.98 -0.07
N ALA A 294 -5.34 18.29 0.11
CA ALA A 294 -4.48 19.02 1.02
C ALA A 294 -5.27 19.51 2.24
N ILE A 295 -4.56 19.72 3.35
CA ILE A 295 -5.10 20.32 4.59
C ILE A 295 -4.42 21.66 4.85
N ARG A 296 -5.17 22.57 5.43
CA ARG A 296 -4.66 23.83 5.99
C ARG A 296 -5.46 24.21 7.21
N LEU A 297 -4.90 25.03 8.10
CA LEU A 297 -5.70 25.62 9.17
C LEU A 297 -6.77 26.53 8.58
N ALA A 298 -7.99 26.42 9.09
CA ALA A 298 -9.07 27.33 8.72
C ALA A 298 -8.65 28.74 9.11
N SER A 299 -8.66 29.65 8.14
CA SER A 299 -8.42 31.06 8.44
C SER A 299 -9.63 31.56 9.23
N SER A 300 -9.42 32.14 10.40
CA SER A 300 -10.46 32.82 11.16
C SER A 300 -10.92 34.07 10.40
N THR A 301 -11.70 33.85 9.34
CA THR A 301 -12.26 34.90 8.49
C THR A 301 -13.74 34.58 8.30
N ASN A 302 -14.47 34.59 9.41
CA ASN A 302 -15.92 34.53 9.37
C ASN A 302 -16.50 35.54 10.35
N GLU A 303 -16.26 36.83 10.08
CA GLU A 303 -16.94 37.93 10.80
C GLU A 303 -17.09 39.24 9.99
N GLN A 304 -16.82 39.30 8.67
CA GLN A 304 -16.98 40.57 7.92
C GLN A 304 -17.74 40.53 6.58
N GLU A 305 -18.35 39.41 6.16
CA GLU A 305 -19.18 39.38 4.93
C GLU A 305 -20.66 39.06 5.14
N GLN A 306 -21.23 39.36 6.32
CA GLN A 306 -22.68 39.38 6.56
C GLN A 306 -23.22 40.75 6.98
N GLY A 307 -22.59 41.82 6.50
CA GLY A 307 -22.97 43.20 6.82
C GLY A 307 -23.12 44.10 5.61
N ARG A 308 -23.69 43.63 4.49
CA ARG A 308 -24.13 44.49 3.37
C ARG A 308 -25.13 43.76 2.49
N ASN A 309 -26.40 43.82 2.85
CA ASN A 309 -27.54 43.88 1.94
C ASN A 309 -28.84 44.00 2.73
N ILE A 310 -29.10 45.20 3.24
CA ILE A 310 -30.45 45.72 3.49
C ILE A 310 -30.38 47.21 3.15
N ASP A 311 -30.73 47.56 1.91
CA ASP A 311 -31.80 48.51 1.57
C ASP A 311 -31.65 49.03 0.14
N GLU A 312 -32.67 48.71 -0.67
CA GLU A 312 -32.97 49.30 -1.97
C GLU A 312 -33.45 50.76 -1.79
N GLU A 313 -33.06 51.59 -2.77
CA GLU A 313 -33.58 52.92 -3.14
C GLU A 313 -35.13 52.98 -3.26
N PRO A 314 -35.76 54.18 -3.31
CA PRO A 314 -35.21 55.48 -3.77
C PRO A 314 -35.39 56.70 -2.84
#